data_AF-A0A958EPQ2-F1
#
_entry.id   AF-A0A958EPQ2-F1
#
_cell.length_a   1.000
_cell.length_b   1.000
_cell.length_c   1.000
_cell.angle_alpha   90.00
_cell.angle_beta   90.00
_cell.angle_gamma   90.00
#
_symmetry.space_group_name_H-M   'P 1'
#
loop_
_entity.id
_entity.type
_entity.pdbx_description
1 polymer ?
#
loop_
_entity_poly.entity_id
_entity_poly.type
_entity_poly.pdbx_seq_one_letter_code
_entity_poly.pdbx_strand_id
1 'polypeptide(L)'
;MNFFIKYASVQRVIIFFILATSVYAIMLLITIPDLIHYSGGYQVPDMLPLGYESGYISELFTRLGQEGRDAYLYRQIPYDMLYPAFFALCYSLLLTLLLKQFKTAN
;
A
#
# COMPACT_ATOMS: atom_id res chain seq x y z
N MET A 1 -20.19 -10.17 9.70
CA MET A 1 -19.89 -9.81 11.11
C MET A 1 -19.25 -10.97 11.90
N ASN A 2 -19.86 -12.17 11.94
CA ASN A 2 -19.41 -13.27 12.81
C ASN A 2 -17.98 -13.80 12.53
N PHE A 3 -17.53 -13.76 11.27
CA PHE A 3 -16.16 -14.17 10.90
C PHE A 3 -15.10 -13.32 11.62
N PHE A 4 -15.18 -11.99 11.50
CA PHE A 4 -14.19 -11.08 12.09
C PHE A 4 -14.18 -11.18 13.61
N ILE A 5 -15.34 -11.29 14.27
CA ILE A 5 -15.42 -11.43 15.72
C ILE A 5 -14.76 -12.73 16.21
N LYS A 6 -14.92 -13.83 15.46
CA LYS A 6 -14.29 -15.13 15.78
C LYS A 6 -12.77 -15.11 15.65
N TYR A 7 -12.26 -14.30 14.73
CA TYR A 7 -10.86 -14.33 14.30
C TYR A 7 -10.05 -13.09 14.71
N ALA A 8 -10.69 -12.10 15.33
CA ALA A 8 -10.05 -10.92 15.88
C ALA A 8 -9.23 -11.26 17.13
N SER A 9 -7.91 -11.10 17.02
CA SER A 9 -6.98 -11.19 18.14
C SER A 9 -5.87 -10.16 17.98
N VAL A 10 -5.32 -9.68 19.11
CA VAL A 10 -4.24 -8.69 19.12
C VAL A 10 -3.02 -9.21 18.35
N GLN A 11 -2.69 -10.50 18.49
CA GLN A 11 -1.60 -11.14 17.76
C GLN A 11 -1.76 -10.99 16.24
N ARG A 12 -2.96 -11.22 15.70
CA ARG A 12 -3.22 -11.11 14.26
C ARG A 12 -3.17 -9.67 13.78
N VAL A 13 -3.67 -8.72 14.58
CA VAL A 13 -3.52 -7.29 14.29
C VAL A 13 -2.03 -6.93 14.17
N ILE A 14 -1.20 -7.35 15.12
CA ILE A 14 0.25 -7.10 15.08
C ILE A 14 0.89 -7.73 13.84
N ILE A 15 0.54 -8.97 13.49
CA ILE A 15 1.06 -9.63 12.29
C ILE A 15 0.72 -8.82 11.02
N PHE A 16 -0.55 -8.49 10.81
CA PHE A 16 -0.95 -7.72 9.62
C PHE A 16 -0.40 -6.29 9.64
N PHE A 17 -0.25 -5.69 10.81
CA PHE A 17 0.39 -4.38 10.96
C PHE A 17 1.85 -4.42 10.52
N ILE A 18 2.62 -5.41 10.97
CA ILE A 18 4.02 -5.60 10.56
C ILE A 18 4.08 -5.84 9.05
N LEU A 19 3.24 -6.75 8.52
CA LEU A 19 3.21 -7.04 7.08
C LEU A 19 2.91 -5.79 6.24
N ALA A 20 1.87 -5.04 6.59
CA ALA A 20 1.52 -3.79 5.89
C ALA A 20 2.65 -2.76 5.98
N THR A 21 3.26 -2.61 7.15
CA THR A 21 4.36 -1.66 7.37
C THR A 21 5.61 -2.06 6.60
N SER A 22 5.94 -3.35 6.55
CA SER A 22 7.07 -3.87 5.76
C SER A 22 6.85 -3.67 4.27
N VAL A 23 5.66 -3.96 3.75
CA VAL A 23 5.33 -3.68 2.33
C VAL A 23 5.45 -2.19 2.04
N TYR A 24 4.91 -1.34 2.91
CA TYR A 24 5.01 0.11 2.76
C TYR A 24 6.47 0.61 2.77
N ALA A 25 7.29 0.08 3.67
CA ALA A 25 8.71 0.40 3.73
C ALA A 25 9.45 -0.03 2.45
N ILE A 26 9.15 -1.21 1.91
CA ILE A 26 9.70 -1.67 0.63
C ILE A 26 9.32 -0.70 -0.51
N MET A 27 8.07 -0.23 -0.54
CA MET A 27 7.64 0.74 -1.56
C MET A 27 8.44 2.03 -1.48
N LEU A 28 8.55 2.61 -0.28
CA LEU A 28 9.24 3.89 -0.08
C LEU A 28 10.75 3.82 -0.29
N LEU A 29 11.38 2.70 0.10
CA LEU A 29 12.84 2.59 0.12
C LEU A 29 13.42 1.94 -1.14
N ILE A 30 12.61 1.21 -1.90
CA ILE A 30 13.09 0.39 -3.02
C ILE A 30 12.30 0.70 -4.29
N THR A 31 11.01 0.34 -4.35
CA THR A 31 10.32 0.31 -5.66
C THR A 31 9.97 1.69 -6.20
N ILE A 32 9.59 2.64 -5.34
CA ILE A 32 9.34 4.02 -5.76
C ILE A 32 10.66 4.71 -6.18
N PRO A 33 11.76 4.66 -5.40
CA PRO A 33 13.05 5.18 -5.84
C PRO A 33 13.53 4.59 -7.17
N ASP A 34 13.33 3.28 -7.39
CA ASP A 34 13.66 2.64 -8.67
C ASP A 34 12.87 3.27 -9.84
N LEU A 35 11.56 3.48 -9.69
CA LEU A 35 10.74 4.10 -10.74
C LEU A 35 11.11 5.55 -11.00
N ILE A 36 11.48 6.30 -9.95
CA ILE A 36 12.00 7.66 -10.09
C ILE A 36 13.32 7.64 -10.86
N HIS A 37 14.19 6.66 -10.61
CA HIS A 37 15.43 6.48 -11.35
C HIS A 37 15.18 6.20 -12.83
N TYR A 38 14.34 5.22 -13.16
CA TYR A 38 14.01 4.86 -14.54
C TYR A 38 13.37 6.01 -15.32
N SER A 39 12.54 6.82 -14.66
CA SER A 39 11.82 7.92 -15.31
C SER A 39 12.60 9.23 -15.36
N GLY A 40 13.87 9.23 -14.95
CA GLY A 40 14.71 10.43 -14.96
C GLY A 40 14.23 11.50 -13.98
N GLY A 41 13.72 11.09 -12.81
CA GLY A 41 13.30 11.97 -11.73
C GLY A 41 11.80 12.24 -11.66
N TYR A 42 10.98 11.65 -12.53
CA TYR A 42 9.53 11.79 -12.44
C TYR A 42 8.98 11.00 -11.26
N GLN A 43 7.97 11.55 -10.60
CA GLN A 43 7.34 10.91 -9.46
C GLN A 43 6.21 9.99 -9.93
N VAL A 44 6.01 8.90 -9.20
CA VAL A 44 4.82 8.06 -9.40
C VAL A 44 3.57 8.80 -8.93
N PRO A 45 2.39 8.52 -9.52
CA PRO A 45 1.15 9.22 -9.19
C PRO A 45 0.82 9.24 -7.68
N ASP A 46 1.13 8.17 -6.95
CA ASP A 46 0.83 8.06 -5.52
C ASP A 46 1.59 9.07 -4.64
N MET A 47 2.69 9.62 -5.16
CA MET A 47 3.50 10.64 -4.48
C MET A 47 3.04 12.07 -4.78
N LEU A 48 1.99 12.23 -5.59
CA LEU A 48 1.47 13.53 -6.05
C LEU A 48 0.08 13.79 -5.42
N PRO A 49 0.01 14.14 -4.12
CA PRO A 49 -1.27 14.32 -3.42
C PRO A 49 -2.09 15.50 -3.94
N LEU A 50 -1.45 16.45 -4.64
CA LEU A 50 -2.12 17.58 -5.27
C LEU A 50 -2.56 17.29 -6.71
N GLY A 51 -2.34 16.05 -7.19
CA GLY A 51 -2.61 15.65 -8.56
C GLY A 51 -1.48 16.01 -9.54
N TYR A 52 -1.78 15.90 -10.83
CA TYR A 52 -0.86 16.14 -11.93
C TYR A 52 -1.58 16.69 -13.16
N GLU A 53 -0.84 17.36 -14.05
CA GLU A 53 -1.39 17.95 -15.27
C GLU A 53 -1.74 16.89 -16.33
N SER A 54 -2.61 17.28 -17.28
CA SER A 54 -2.94 16.44 -18.43
C SER A 54 -1.67 16.12 -19.23
N GLY A 55 -1.44 14.83 -19.50
CA GLY A 55 -0.25 14.35 -20.23
C GLY A 55 0.90 13.91 -19.33
N TYR A 56 0.88 14.19 -18.02
CA TYR A 56 1.92 13.75 -17.08
C TYR A 56 2.14 12.24 -17.13
N ILE A 57 1.06 11.46 -17.14
CA ILE A 57 1.13 9.99 -17.22
C ILE A 57 1.73 9.53 -18.55
N SER A 58 1.38 10.17 -19.66
CA SER A 58 1.94 9.81 -20.97
C SER A 58 3.46 10.06 -21.00
N GLU A 59 3.89 11.19 -20.46
CA GLU A 59 5.31 11.55 -20.35
C GLU A 59 6.05 10.59 -19.38
N LEU A 60 5.46 10.28 -18.22
CA LEU A 60 6.00 9.31 -17.28
C LEU A 60 6.23 7.95 -17.94
N PHE A 61 5.23 7.41 -18.65
CA PHE A 61 5.34 6.11 -19.32
C PHE A 61 6.33 6.12 -20.49
N THR A 62 6.50 7.26 -21.14
CA THR A 62 7.52 7.48 -22.16
C THR A 62 8.91 7.41 -21.54
N ARG A 63 9.12 8.13 -20.43
CA ARG A 63 10.39 8.21 -19.70
C ARG A 63 10.79 6.91 -19.03
N LEU A 64 9.83 6.18 -18.46
CA LEU A 64 10.07 4.86 -17.87
C LEU A 64 10.71 3.89 -18.86
N GLY A 65 10.50 4.08 -20.17
CA GLY A 65 11.00 3.14 -21.17
C GLY A 65 10.43 1.73 -20.95
N GLN A 66 11.05 0.73 -21.57
CA GLN A 66 10.60 -0.65 -21.40
C GLN A 66 10.90 -1.19 -20.00
N GLU A 67 12.14 -1.01 -19.52
CA GLU A 67 12.59 -1.52 -18.21
C GLU A 67 11.81 -0.91 -17.05
N GLY A 68 11.59 0.41 -17.06
CA GLY A 68 10.82 1.08 -16.02
C GLY A 68 9.34 0.68 -16.03
N ARG A 69 8.75 0.39 -17.21
CA ARG A 69 7.38 -0.13 -17.30
C ARG A 69 7.27 -1.57 -16.79
N ASP A 70 8.27 -2.42 -17.07
CA ASP A 70 8.31 -3.77 -16.54
C ASP A 70 8.50 -3.75 -15.01
N ALA A 71 9.37 -2.86 -14.52
CA ALA A 71 9.53 -2.59 -13.10
C ALA A 71 8.22 -2.11 -12.46
N TYR A 72 7.48 -1.22 -13.12
CA TYR A 72 6.20 -0.74 -12.61
C TYR A 72 5.18 -1.90 -12.55
N LEU A 73 5.02 -2.63 -13.65
CA LEU A 73 4.02 -3.68 -13.79
C LEU A 73 4.26 -4.87 -12.85
N TYR A 74 5.50 -5.33 -12.73
CA TYR A 74 5.83 -6.58 -12.04
C TYR A 74 6.42 -6.39 -10.65
N ARG A 75 6.78 -5.17 -10.25
CA ARG A 75 7.31 -4.90 -8.90
C ARG A 75 6.42 -3.94 -8.12
N GLN A 76 6.19 -2.74 -8.64
CA GLN A 76 5.43 -1.70 -7.93
C GLN A 76 3.94 -2.06 -7.78
N ILE A 77 3.22 -2.38 -8.87
CA ILE A 77 1.78 -2.68 -8.82
C ILE A 77 1.45 -3.83 -7.85
N PRO A 78 2.22 -4.94 -7.78
CA PRO A 78 2.02 -5.96 -6.77
C PRO A 78 2.08 -5.42 -5.33
N TYR A 79 3.04 -4.56 -5.01
CA TYR A 79 3.11 -3.95 -3.67
C TYR A 79 1.97 -2.94 -3.44
N ASP A 80 1.57 -2.16 -4.45
CA ASP A 80 0.43 -1.25 -4.40
C ASP A 80 -0.89 -1.99 -4.11
N MET A 81 -1.00 -3.27 -4.50
CA MET A 81 -2.16 -4.11 -4.19
C MET A 81 -2.04 -4.79 -2.82
N LEU A 82 -0.84 -5.24 -2.44
CA LEU A 82 -0.61 -5.91 -1.16
C LEU A 82 -0.76 -4.97 0.03
N TYR A 83 -0.30 -3.73 -0.09
CA TYR A 83 -0.39 -2.74 0.98
C TYR A 83 -1.83 -2.49 1.45
N PRO A 84 -2.77 -2.03 0.59
CA PRO A 84 -4.15 -1.79 0.99
C PRO A 84 -4.86 -3.06 1.44
N ALA A 85 -4.49 -4.23 0.91
CA ALA A 85 -5.04 -5.51 1.36
C ALA A 85 -4.67 -5.82 2.83
N PHE A 86 -3.37 -5.75 3.17
CA PHE A 86 -2.92 -5.96 4.54
C PHE A 86 -3.39 -4.86 5.49
N PHE A 87 -3.42 -3.61 5.02
CA PHE A 87 -3.99 -2.49 5.76
C PHE A 87 -5.46 -2.76 6.10
N ALA A 88 -6.30 -3.09 5.12
CA ALA A 88 -7.72 -3.37 5.34
C ALA A 88 -7.94 -4.52 6.33
N LEU A 89 -7.15 -5.60 6.24
CA LEU A 89 -7.21 -6.72 7.18
C LEU A 89 -6.78 -6.30 8.60
N CYS A 90 -5.69 -5.56 8.73
CA CYS A 90 -5.21 -5.06 10.02
C CYS A 90 -6.27 -4.19 10.71
N TYR A 91 -6.77 -3.17 10.01
CA TYR A 91 -7.67 -2.18 10.59
C TYR A 91 -9.09 -2.73 10.80
N SER A 92 -9.57 -3.65 9.96
CA SER A 92 -10.86 -4.33 10.21
C SER A 92 -10.82 -5.18 11.49
N LEU A 93 -9.71 -5.90 11.74
CA LEU A 93 -9.52 -6.66 12.98
C LEU A 93 -9.37 -5.75 14.19
N LEU A 94 -8.61 -4.66 14.07
CA LEU A 94 -8.45 -3.66 15.12
C LEU A 94 -9.80 -3.03 15.51
N LEU A 95 -10.58 -2.57 14.53
CA LEU A 95 -11.91 -2.01 14.76
C LEU A 95 -12.84 -3.03 15.43
N THR A 96 -12.78 -4.30 15.02
CA THR A 96 -13.57 -5.36 15.65
C THR A 96 -13.21 -5.54 17.14
N LEU A 97 -11.92 -5.49 17.49
CA LEU A 97 -11.47 -5.57 18.88
C LEU A 97 -11.92 -4.35 19.69
N LEU A 98 -11.78 -3.15 19.14
CA LEU A 98 -12.21 -1.91 19.79
C LEU A 98 -13.71 -1.93 20.06
N LEU A 99 -14.53 -2.26 19.07
CA LEU A 99 -15.99 -2.36 19.23
C LEU A 99 -16.39 -3.42 20.27
N LYS A 100 -15.67 -4.54 20.34
CA LYS A 100 -15.90 -5.55 21.38
C LYS A 100 -15.58 -5.01 22.78
N GLN A 101 -14.49 -4.24 22.93
CA GLN A 101 -14.14 -3.62 24.22
C GLN A 101 -15.18 -2.59 24.64
N PHE A 102 -15.63 -1.72 23.73
CA PHE A 102 -16.68 -0.73 24.02
C PHE A 102 -18.00 -1.38 24.45
N LYS A 103 -18.38 -2.51 23.84
CA LYS A 103 -19.60 -3.23 24.23
C LYS A 103 -19.50 -3.91 25.61
N THR A 104 -18.31 -4.34 26.02
CA THR A 104 -18.12 -4.97 27.35
C THR A 104 -18.03 -3.92 28.47
N ALA A 105 -17.66 -2.68 28.14
CA ALA A 105 -17.50 -1.60 29.10
C ALA A 105 -18.80 -0.84 29.43
N ASN A 106 -19.87 -1.02 28.64
CA ASN A 106 -21.21 -0.48 28.83
C ASN A 106 -22.19 -1.59 29.22
#